data_AF-A0A8F5ZEW9-F1
#
_entry.id   AF-A0A8F5ZEW9-F1
#
_cell.length_a   1.000
_cell.length_b   1.000
_cell.length_c   1.000
_cell.angle_alpha   90.00
_cell.angle_beta   90.00
_cell.angle_gamma   90.00
#
_symmetry.space_group_name_H-M   'P 1'
#
loop_
_entity.id
_entity.type
_entity.pdbx_description
1 polymer ?
#
loop_
_entity_poly.entity_id
_entity_poly.type
_entity_poly.pdbx_seq_one_letter_code
_entity_poly.pdbx_strand_id
1 'polypeptide(L)'
;MKSAESAGTLLRKTIELEKNLPDESLRNKVRELTLILSNQIVNKTILDELWEELQMLKVIKYAEEKGMKKGIEKGTIEVAKNLLSLGMDAEFVMKATGLDLPTIRSLEKLTRQ
;
A
#
# COMPACT_ATOMS: atom_id res chain seq x y z
N MET A 1 -30.30 -31.75 -3.26
CA MET A 1 -29.81 -30.35 -3.40
C MET A 1 -28.30 -30.40 -3.54
N LYS A 2 -27.72 -29.76 -4.57
CA LYS A 2 -26.25 -29.56 -4.59
C LYS A 2 -25.90 -28.68 -3.39
N SER A 3 -25.00 -29.14 -2.52
CA SER A 3 -24.47 -28.31 -1.45
C SER A 3 -23.87 -27.05 -2.07
N ALA A 4 -24.24 -25.87 -1.55
CA ALA A 4 -23.62 -24.62 -2.01
C ALA A 4 -22.10 -24.76 -1.85
N GLU A 5 -21.35 -24.52 -2.93
CA GLU A 5 -19.89 -24.58 -2.90
C GLU A 5 -19.36 -23.54 -1.91
N SER A 6 -18.31 -23.91 -1.15
CA SER A 6 -17.71 -22.99 -0.20
C SER A 6 -17.10 -21.79 -0.94
N ALA A 7 -17.06 -20.62 -0.28
CA ALA A 7 -16.44 -19.43 -0.86
C ALA A 7 -14.99 -19.67 -1.29
N GLY A 8 -14.23 -20.46 -0.52
CA GLY A 8 -12.86 -20.84 -0.88
C GLY A 8 -12.78 -21.69 -2.15
N THR A 9 -13.73 -22.61 -2.35
CA THR A 9 -13.80 -23.44 -3.57
C THR A 9 -14.11 -22.58 -4.80
N LEU A 10 -15.06 -21.65 -4.68
CA LEU A 10 -15.41 -20.73 -5.77
C LEU A 10 -14.23 -19.83 -6.12
N LEU A 11 -13.53 -19.30 -5.12
CA LEU A 11 -12.37 -18.45 -5.31
C LEU A 11 -11.22 -19.15 -6.05
N ARG A 12 -10.92 -20.40 -5.68
CA ARG A 12 -9.90 -21.22 -6.38
C ARG A 12 -10.27 -21.43 -7.85
N LYS A 13 -11.55 -21.69 -8.14
CA LYS A 13 -12.04 -21.79 -9.53
C LYS A 13 -11.91 -20.47 -10.28
N THR A 14 -12.25 -19.34 -9.64
CA THR A 14 -12.08 -18.00 -10.25
C THR A 14 -10.62 -17.75 -10.63
N ILE A 15 -9.69 -18.04 -9.73
CA ILE A 15 -8.25 -17.91 -9.97
C ILE A 15 -7.78 -18.77 -11.15
N GLU A 16 -8.28 -20.00 -11.29
CA GLU A 16 -7.97 -20.86 -12.44
C GLU A 16 -8.52 -20.29 -13.74
N LEU A 17 -9.74 -19.75 -13.72
CA LEU A 17 -10.34 -19.11 -14.90
C LEU A 17 -9.55 -17.87 -15.34
N GLU A 18 -9.04 -17.07 -14.39
CA GLU A 18 -8.20 -15.91 -14.69
C GLU A 18 -6.93 -16.26 -15.45
N LYS A 19 -6.32 -17.44 -15.19
CA LYS A 19 -5.11 -17.88 -15.89
C LYS A 19 -5.32 -17.98 -17.40
N ASN A 20 -6.56 -18.25 -17.83
CA ASN A 20 -6.93 -18.37 -19.24
C ASN A 20 -7.23 -17.02 -19.91
N LEU A 21 -7.14 -15.90 -19.19
CA LEU A 21 -7.32 -14.58 -19.78
C LEU A 21 -6.14 -14.25 -20.72
N PRO A 22 -6.43 -13.84 -21.98
CA PRO A 22 -5.41 -13.71 -23.02
C PRO A 22 -4.46 -12.52 -22.78
N ASP A 23 -4.97 -11.39 -22.29
CA ASP A 23 -4.17 -10.19 -22.04
C ASP A 23 -3.57 -10.20 -20.63
N GLU A 24 -2.24 -10.05 -20.52
CA GLU A 24 -1.54 -10.06 -19.24
C GLU A 24 -1.94 -8.87 -18.35
N SER A 25 -2.13 -7.69 -18.94
CA SER A 25 -2.49 -6.48 -18.19
C SER A 25 -3.87 -6.62 -17.56
N LEU A 26 -4.85 -7.09 -18.32
CA LEU A 26 -6.19 -7.40 -17.87
C LEU A 26 -6.20 -8.54 -16.85
N ARG A 27 -5.48 -9.63 -17.12
CA ARG A 27 -5.36 -10.77 -16.20
C ARG A 27 -4.84 -10.33 -14.83
N ASN A 28 -3.82 -9.48 -14.80
CA ASN A 28 -3.26 -8.96 -13.55
C ASN A 28 -4.28 -8.10 -12.78
N LYS A 29 -5.01 -7.20 -13.48
CA LYS A 29 -6.05 -6.37 -12.86
C LYS A 29 -7.23 -7.19 -12.32
N VAL A 30 -7.69 -8.18 -13.07
CA VAL A 30 -8.78 -9.07 -12.63
C VAL A 30 -8.35 -9.86 -11.40
N ARG A 31 -7.13 -10.41 -11.41
CA ARG A 31 -6.58 -11.13 -10.27
C ARG A 31 -6.48 -10.24 -9.02
N GLU A 32 -5.99 -9.01 -9.17
CA GLU A 32 -5.94 -8.03 -8.08
C GLU A 32 -7.33 -7.79 -7.47
N LEU A 33 -8.36 -7.57 -8.30
CA LEU A 33 -9.74 -7.39 -7.84
C LEU A 33 -10.26 -8.62 -7.10
N THR A 34 -10.03 -9.83 -7.64
CA THR A 34 -10.45 -11.09 -7.01
C THR A 34 -9.86 -11.26 -5.62
N LEU A 35 -8.61 -10.84 -5.41
CA LEU A 35 -7.93 -10.92 -4.11
C LEU A 35 -8.40 -9.87 -3.12
N ILE A 36 -8.69 -8.66 -3.60
CA ILE A 36 -9.27 -7.61 -2.76
C ILE A 36 -10.65 -8.05 -2.25
N LEU A 37 -11.46 -8.63 -3.13
CA LEU A 37 -12.78 -9.14 -2.79
C LEU A 37 -12.70 -10.38 -1.90
N SER A 38 -11.73 -11.28 -2.14
CA SER A 38 -11.59 -12.48 -1.30
C SER A 38 -11.31 -12.16 0.15
N ASN A 39 -10.52 -11.13 0.45
CA ASN A 39 -10.26 -10.68 1.82
C ASN A 39 -11.55 -10.30 2.58
N GLN A 40 -12.63 -9.94 1.88
CA GLN A 40 -13.94 -9.65 2.49
C GLN A 40 -14.83 -10.88 2.65
N ILE A 41 -14.50 -11.99 1.98
CA ILE A 41 -15.38 -13.16 1.82
C ILE A 41 -14.80 -14.41 2.53
N VAL A 42 -13.47 -14.53 2.61
CA VAL A 42 -12.79 -15.70 3.19
C VAL A 42 -12.04 -15.34 4.47
N ASN A 43 -11.83 -16.33 5.35
CA ASN A 43 -11.08 -16.13 6.60
C ASN A 43 -9.57 -16.04 6.34
N LYS A 44 -8.83 -15.56 7.35
CA LYS A 44 -7.38 -15.32 7.27
C LYS A 44 -6.59 -16.57 6.86
N THR A 45 -6.95 -17.75 7.37
CA THR A 45 -6.24 -19.01 7.04
C THR A 45 -6.32 -19.35 5.57
N ILE A 46 -7.52 -19.25 4.96
CA ILE A 46 -7.70 -19.48 3.52
C ILE A 46 -6.98 -18.40 2.70
N LEU A 47 -6.96 -17.16 3.21
CA LEU A 47 -6.24 -16.07 2.56
C LEU A 47 -4.73 -16.35 2.51
N ASP A 48 -4.14 -16.79 3.62
CA ASP A 48 -2.71 -17.10 3.74
C ASP A 48 -2.31 -18.25 2.78
N GLU A 49 -3.12 -19.32 2.71
CA GLU A 49 -2.92 -20.44 1.76
C GLU A 49 -2.94 -19.97 0.29
N LEU A 50 -3.92 -19.13 -0.07
CA LEU A 50 -4.04 -18.59 -1.43
C LEU A 50 -2.88 -17.65 -1.76
N TRP A 51 -2.38 -16.90 -0.77
CA TRP A 51 -1.24 -16.02 -0.92
C TRP A 51 0.04 -16.79 -1.28
N GLU A 52 0.28 -17.94 -0.65
CA GLU A 52 1.41 -18.81 -0.95
C GLU A 52 1.30 -19.44 -2.34
N GLU A 53 0.12 -19.95 -2.70
CA GLU A 53 -0.14 -20.56 -4.02
C GLU A 53 -0.02 -19.58 -5.18
N LEU A 54 -0.42 -18.31 -4.97
CA LEU A 54 -0.45 -17.31 -6.03
C LEU A 54 0.89 -16.59 -6.26
N GLN A 55 1.92 -16.85 -5.44
CA GLN A 55 3.26 -16.26 -5.54
C GLN A 55 3.24 -14.75 -5.89
N MET A 56 2.42 -13.99 -5.16
CA MET A 56 2.11 -12.59 -5.46
C MET A 56 3.25 -11.62 -5.09
N LEU A 57 4.36 -11.67 -5.81
CA LEU A 57 5.46 -10.75 -5.62
C LEU A 57 5.12 -9.30 -6.04
N LYS A 58 4.15 -9.07 -6.94
CA LYS A 58 3.92 -7.73 -7.53
C LYS A 58 3.02 -6.81 -6.69
N VAL A 59 1.88 -7.30 -6.19
CA VAL A 59 0.94 -6.48 -5.39
C VAL A 59 1.54 -6.12 -4.03
N ILE A 60 2.25 -7.07 -3.40
CA ILE A 60 2.98 -6.83 -2.16
C ILE A 60 4.07 -5.78 -2.38
N LYS A 61 4.88 -5.91 -3.44
CA LYS A 61 5.88 -4.88 -3.79
C LYS A 61 5.25 -3.52 -4.02
N TYR A 62 4.14 -3.43 -4.75
CA TYR A 62 3.44 -2.16 -4.94
C TYR A 62 2.92 -1.56 -3.62
N ALA A 63 2.31 -2.39 -2.76
CA ALA A 63 1.81 -1.96 -1.46
C ALA A 63 2.95 -1.53 -0.51
N GLU A 64 4.06 -2.28 -0.51
CA GLU A 64 5.27 -1.98 0.25
C GLU A 64 5.95 -0.70 -0.25
N GLU A 65 6.13 -0.53 -1.57
CA GLU A 65 6.67 0.69 -2.18
C GLU A 65 5.80 1.91 -1.83
N LYS A 66 4.47 1.78 -1.94
CA LYS A 66 3.54 2.86 -1.58
C LYS A 66 3.56 3.15 -0.09
N GLY A 67 3.63 2.12 0.75
CA GLY A 67 3.74 2.23 2.20
C GLY A 67 5.03 2.93 2.61
N MET A 68 6.16 2.50 2.06
CA MET A 68 7.48 3.05 2.31
C MET A 68 7.56 4.51 1.85
N LYS A 69 7.08 4.84 0.64
CA LYS A 69 7.06 6.22 0.16
C LYS A 69 6.25 7.14 1.07
N LYS A 70 5.04 6.73 1.47
CA LYS A 70 4.21 7.48 2.43
C LYS A 70 4.87 7.60 3.80
N GLY A 71 5.54 6.55 4.26
CA GLY A 71 6.27 6.53 5.53
C GLY A 71 7.42 7.53 5.54
N ILE A 72 8.25 7.52 4.48
CA ILE A 72 9.36 8.48 4.30
C ILE A 72 8.80 9.92 4.26
N GLU A 73 7.79 10.20 3.42
CA GLU A 73 7.21 11.55 3.32
C GLU A 73 6.69 12.06 4.68
N LYS A 74 5.94 11.23 5.42
CA LYS A 74 5.44 11.60 6.75
C LYS A 74 6.57 11.79 7.76
N GLY A 75 7.54 10.89 7.78
CA GLY A 75 8.70 10.96 8.66
C GLY A 75 9.52 12.22 8.42
N THR A 76 9.78 12.57 7.16
CA THR A 76 10.50 13.79 6.78
C THR A 76 9.77 15.04 7.24
N ILE A 77 8.45 15.11 7.09
CA ILE A 77 7.63 16.23 7.58
C ILE A 77 7.68 16.32 9.12
N GLU A 78 7.60 15.19 9.81
CA GLU A 78 7.63 15.16 11.27
C GLU A 78 8.99 15.63 11.82
N VAL A 79 10.09 15.17 11.20
CA VAL A 79 11.44 15.66 11.52
C VAL A 79 11.54 17.16 11.29
N ALA A 80 11.03 17.68 10.17
CA ALA A 80 11.04 19.12 9.89
C ALA A 80 10.31 19.93 10.98
N LYS A 81 9.11 19.49 11.39
CA LYS A 81 8.33 20.13 12.45
C LYS A 81 9.07 20.12 13.79
N ASN A 82 9.69 18.99 14.14
CA ASN A 82 10.44 18.85 15.39
C ASN A 82 11.65 19.79 15.41
N LEU A 83 12.41 19.86 14.32
CA LEU A 83 13.56 20.77 14.22
C LEU A 83 13.14 22.24 14.30
N LEU A 84 12.05 22.63 13.61
CA LEU A 84 11.51 23.99 13.71
C LEU A 84 11.05 24.32 15.14
N SER A 85 10.43 23.36 15.83
CA SER A 85 9.98 23.52 17.22
C SER A 85 11.15 23.64 18.20
N LEU A 86 12.30 23.06 17.86
CA LEU A 86 13.57 23.24 18.58
C LEU A 86 14.29 24.56 18.22
N GLY A 87 13.69 25.40 17.38
CA GLY A 87 14.22 26.70 17.02
C GLY A 87 15.30 26.67 15.93
N MET A 88 15.44 25.55 15.21
CA MET A 88 16.36 25.48 14.07
C MET A 88 15.86 26.35 12.92
N ASP A 89 16.78 27.03 12.22
CA ASP A 89 16.43 27.88 11.08
C ASP A 89 16.05 27.07 9.83
N ALA A 90 15.39 27.75 8.89
CA ALA A 90 14.89 27.11 7.67
C ALA A 90 16.00 26.50 6.81
N GLU A 91 17.20 27.11 6.77
CA GLU A 91 18.30 26.59 5.97
C GLU A 91 18.82 25.26 6.53
N PHE A 92 18.96 25.18 7.85
CA PHE A 92 19.34 23.94 8.53
C PHE A 92 18.30 22.84 8.31
N VAL A 93 17.01 23.15 8.47
CA VAL A 93 15.94 22.17 8.30
C VAL A 93 15.86 21.66 6.87
N MET A 94 16.03 22.53 5.87
CA MET A 94 16.12 22.11 4.46
C MET A 94 17.28 21.15 4.22
N LYS A 95 18.47 21.43 4.77
CA LYS A 95 19.64 20.55 4.64
C LYS A 95 19.42 19.18 5.31
N ALA A 96 18.75 19.16 6.46
CA ALA A 96 18.49 17.94 7.22
C ALA A 96 17.41 17.04 6.61
N THR A 97 16.39 17.63 5.96
CA THR A 97 15.18 16.92 5.52
C THR A 97 15.07 16.79 4.00
N GLY A 98 15.82 17.59 3.25
CA GLY A 98 15.71 17.67 1.79
C GLY A 98 14.44 18.35 1.28
N LEU A 99 13.63 18.93 2.17
CA LEU A 99 12.43 19.68 1.81
C LEU A 99 12.79 21.06 1.22
N ASP A 100 11.90 21.61 0.41
CA ASP A 100 12.07 22.94 -0.18
C ASP A 100 11.62 24.06 0.77
N LEU A 101 12.08 25.28 0.47
CA LEU A 101 11.77 26.47 1.28
C LEU A 101 10.26 26.75 1.40
N PRO A 102 9.44 26.64 0.32
CA PRO A 102 7.99 26.78 0.43
C PRO A 102 7.36 25.82 1.46
N THR A 103 7.77 24.55 1.45
CA THR A 103 7.26 23.55 2.40
C THR A 103 7.66 23.90 3.83
N ILE A 104 8.93 24.24 4.07
CA ILE A 104 9.40 24.63 5.40
C ILE A 104 8.66 25.86 5.94
N ARG A 105 8.44 26.89 5.11
CA ARG A 105 7.69 28.09 5.51
C ARG A 105 6.22 27.80 5.82
N SER A 106 5.61 26.83 5.13
CA SER A 106 4.26 26.39 5.44
C SER A 106 4.20 25.69 6.81
N LEU A 107 5.17 24.83 7.11
CA LEU A 107 5.28 24.13 8.38
C LEU A 107 5.55 25.09 9.55
N GLU A 108 6.44 26.07 9.37
CA GLU A 108 6.80 27.07 10.38
C GLU A 108 5.60 27.94 10.82
N LYS A 109 4.68 28.25 9.91
CA LYS A 109 3.44 28.97 10.24
C LYS A 109 2.50 28.15 11.11
N LEU A 110 2.53 26.82 10.97
CA LEU A 110 1.66 25.90 11.71
C LEU A 110 2.19 25.60 13.11
N THR A 111 3.50 25.71 13.34
CA THR A 111 4.13 25.43 14.65
C THR A 111 4.20 26.64 15.58
N ARG A 112 3.95 27.85 15.08
CA ARG A 112 3.98 29.11 15.86
C ARG A 112 2.59 29.64 16.29
N GLN A 113 1.55 28.81 16.20
CA GLN A 113 0.23 29.06 16.81
C GLN A 113 0.17 28.41 18.19
#